data_AF-A0A7C2F5G7-F1
#
_entry.id   AF-A0A7C2F5G7-F1
#
_cell.length_a   1.000
_cell.length_b   1.000
_cell.length_c   1.000
_cell.angle_alpha   90.00
_cell.angle_beta   90.00
_cell.angle_gamma   90.00
#
_symmetry.space_group_name_H-M   'P 1'
#
loop_
_entity.id
_entity.type
_entity.pdbx_description
1 polymer ?
#
loop_
_entity_poly.entity_id
_entity_poly.type
_entity_poly.pdbx_seq_one_letter_code
_entity_poly.pdbx_strand_id
1 'polypeptide(L)'
;MSANKDQEQTLNSNFQFANSERVYSQGSRPGMRVPFREVGLNPTRTASGGHEENSPVRIYDTSGPWGDPGIDCDPHDGIPAPRRDWIVERGDVEEYEGRKVQPLDDGYVSDTAREYALKKTRGKLEPYPGARRAPLRAREGRAVTQMYYAKRGTITSEMEFIAIRENLGRQAAIEAAKDGDRSALNFQHRGQSFGASIPRF
;
A
#
# COMPACT_ATOMS: atom_id res chain seq x y z
N MET A 1 1.03 29.58 38.72
CA MET A 1 0.14 28.54 38.16
C MET A 1 0.93 27.86 37.05
N SER A 2 1.46 26.66 37.34
CA SER A 2 2.30 25.89 36.41
C SER A 2 1.46 25.39 35.24
N ALA A 3 1.91 25.70 34.02
CA ALA A 3 1.40 25.08 32.82
C ALA A 3 2.00 23.66 32.73
N ASN A 4 1.18 22.65 33.03
CA ASN A 4 1.51 21.25 32.78
C ASN A 4 1.82 21.07 31.29
N LYS A 5 3.05 20.67 30.98
CA LYS A 5 3.55 20.46 29.61
C LYS A 5 3.77 18.98 29.30
N ASP A 6 3.20 18.09 30.12
CA ASP A 6 3.35 16.64 30.01
C ASP A 6 2.02 15.97 29.66
N GLN A 7 1.53 16.25 28.45
CA GLN A 7 0.65 15.32 27.77
C GLN A 7 1.27 15.05 26.41
N GLU A 8 2.17 14.06 26.36
CA GLU A 8 2.35 13.28 25.14
C GLU A 8 0.97 12.72 24.79
N GLN A 9 0.26 13.43 23.92
CA GLN A 9 -0.88 12.87 23.23
C GLN A 9 -0.34 11.67 22.48
N THR A 10 -0.69 10.48 22.96
CA THR A 10 -0.66 9.26 22.16
C THR A 10 -1.49 9.59 20.93
N LEU A 11 -0.82 9.97 19.84
CA LEU A 11 -1.43 10.15 18.54
C LEU A 11 -1.78 8.75 18.06
N ASN A 12 -2.87 8.19 18.63
CA ASN A 12 -3.60 7.12 17.98
C ASN A 12 -4.14 7.75 16.70
N SER A 13 -3.30 7.74 15.67
CA SER A 13 -3.66 8.02 14.29
C SER A 13 -4.52 6.86 13.81
N ASN A 14 -5.68 6.69 14.44
CA ASN A 14 -6.77 5.88 13.95
C ASN A 14 -7.27 6.60 12.71
N PHE A 15 -6.53 6.44 11.61
CA PHE A 15 -6.90 6.88 10.29
C PHE A 15 -8.02 5.97 9.80
N GLN A 16 -9.19 6.17 10.40
CA GLN A 16 -10.39 5.40 10.12
C GLN A 16 -11.28 6.23 9.22
N PHE A 17 -11.51 5.70 8.03
CA PHE A 17 -12.54 6.23 7.16
C PHE A 17 -13.89 5.79 7.72
N ALA A 18 -14.71 6.77 8.13
CA ALA A 18 -16.05 6.48 8.65
C ALA A 18 -16.83 5.58 7.68
N ASN A 19 -17.56 4.61 8.25
CA ASN A 19 -18.40 3.68 7.50
C ASN A 19 -17.66 2.89 6.41
N SER A 20 -16.34 2.69 6.59
CA SER A 20 -15.52 1.90 5.69
C SER A 20 -14.66 0.91 6.45
N GLU A 21 -14.36 -0.22 5.83
CA GLU A 21 -13.49 -1.24 6.39
C GLU A 21 -12.39 -1.66 5.43
N ARG A 22 -11.24 -2.04 6.01
CA ARG A 22 -10.13 -2.63 5.27
C ARG A 22 -10.51 -4.05 4.87
N VAL A 23 -10.38 -4.37 3.58
CA VAL A 23 -10.52 -5.74 3.08
C VAL A 23 -9.32 -6.12 2.21
N TYR A 24 -9.13 -7.43 2.03
CA TYR A 24 -8.03 -7.97 1.25
C TYR A 24 -8.52 -9.02 0.27
N SER A 25 -8.03 -8.98 -0.97
CA SER A 25 -8.14 -10.12 -1.88
C SER A 25 -6.86 -10.96 -1.82
N GLN A 26 -7.04 -12.28 -1.82
CA GLN A 26 -5.93 -13.23 -1.77
C GLN A 26 -5.36 -13.44 -3.17
N GLY A 27 -4.03 -13.38 -3.30
CA GLY A 27 -3.32 -13.80 -4.52
C GLY A 27 -3.06 -15.30 -4.55
N SER A 28 -2.58 -15.81 -5.69
CA SER A 28 -2.29 -17.24 -5.90
C SER A 28 -1.23 -17.78 -4.94
N ARG A 29 -0.28 -16.92 -4.53
CA ARG A 29 0.74 -17.28 -3.56
C ARG A 29 0.26 -17.08 -2.11
N PRO A 30 0.69 -17.94 -1.16
CA PRO A 30 0.49 -17.69 0.25
C PRO A 30 1.04 -16.33 0.69
N GLY A 31 0.29 -15.62 1.53
CA GLY A 31 0.68 -14.33 2.09
C GLY A 31 0.51 -13.11 1.16
N MET A 32 0.18 -13.28 -0.13
CA MET A 32 -0.19 -12.13 -0.97
C MET A 32 -1.59 -11.64 -0.62
N ARG A 33 -1.66 -10.53 0.10
CA ARG A 33 -2.91 -9.85 0.45
C ARG A 33 -2.97 -8.51 -0.27
N VAL A 34 -3.87 -8.38 -1.24
CA VAL A 34 -4.06 -7.16 -2.04
C VAL A 34 -5.10 -6.28 -1.38
N PRO A 35 -4.74 -5.06 -0.90
CA PRO A 35 -5.62 -4.23 -0.10
C PRO A 35 -6.67 -3.48 -0.91
N PHE A 36 -7.87 -3.43 -0.37
CA PHE A 36 -8.96 -2.55 -0.78
C PHE A 36 -9.66 -1.97 0.45
N ARG A 37 -10.60 -1.07 0.21
CA ARG A 37 -11.52 -0.58 1.22
C ARG A 37 -12.94 -0.79 0.74
N GLU A 38 -13.81 -1.24 1.62
CA GLU A 38 -15.24 -1.37 1.35
C GLU A 38 -16.00 -0.31 2.14
N VAL A 39 -16.90 0.39 1.46
CA VAL A 39 -17.75 1.42 2.07
C VAL A 39 -19.15 0.84 2.22
N GLY A 40 -19.63 0.75 3.46
CA GLY A 40 -20.98 0.31 3.76
C GLY A 40 -22.00 1.30 3.22
N LEU A 41 -23.11 0.80 2.69
CA LEU A 41 -24.21 1.64 2.21
C LEU A 41 -25.43 1.44 3.11
N ASN A 42 -26.18 2.52 3.37
CA ASN A 42 -27.43 2.41 4.13
C ASN A 42 -28.49 1.68 3.31
N PRO A 43 -29.42 0.93 3.92
CA PRO A 43 -30.53 0.31 3.21
C PRO A 43 -31.42 1.33 2.49
N THR A 44 -31.89 0.98 1.29
CA THR A 44 -32.84 1.79 0.52
C THR A 44 -34.26 1.55 1.05
N ARG A 45 -35.01 2.61 1.34
CA ARG A 45 -36.44 2.49 1.67
C ARG A 45 -37.27 2.42 0.39
N THR A 46 -37.95 1.29 0.18
CA THR A 46 -38.80 1.04 -0.99
C THR A 46 -40.12 1.79 -0.90
N ALA A 47 -40.78 2.00 -2.05
CA ALA A 47 -42.09 2.66 -2.13
C ALA A 47 -43.20 1.90 -1.39
N SER A 48 -43.06 0.58 -1.22
CA SER A 48 -43.94 -0.29 -0.43
C SER A 48 -43.68 -0.25 1.07
N GLY A 49 -42.72 0.56 1.55
CA GLY A 49 -42.37 0.69 2.97
C GLY A 49 -41.41 -0.37 3.50
N GLY A 50 -40.90 -1.28 2.65
CA GLY A 50 -39.83 -2.23 3.00
C GLY A 50 -38.43 -1.64 2.85
N HIS A 51 -37.41 -2.37 3.29
CA HIS A 51 -36.00 -2.01 3.13
C HIS A 51 -35.29 -2.97 2.17
N GLU A 52 -34.41 -2.42 1.34
CA GLU A 52 -33.53 -3.16 0.44
C GLU A 52 -32.08 -2.91 0.89
N GLU A 53 -31.36 -3.98 1.21
CA GLU A 53 -29.95 -3.90 1.62
C GLU A 53 -29.06 -3.59 0.41
N ASN A 54 -28.13 -2.65 0.59
CA ASN A 54 -27.19 -2.27 -0.44
C ASN A 54 -25.84 -2.96 -0.18
N SER A 55 -25.30 -3.64 -1.19
CA SER A 55 -23.95 -4.21 -1.10
C SER A 55 -22.90 -3.10 -0.94
N PRO A 56 -21.81 -3.35 -0.19
CA PRO A 56 -20.77 -2.35 0.00
C PRO A 56 -20.06 -2.01 -1.32
N VAL A 57 -19.57 -0.78 -1.42
CA VAL A 57 -18.79 -0.33 -2.59
C VAL A 57 -17.31 -0.54 -2.30
N ARG A 58 -16.67 -1.42 -3.08
CA ARG A 58 -15.22 -1.64 -3.01
C ARG A 58 -14.48 -0.57 -3.79
N ILE A 59 -13.47 0.03 -3.17
CA ILE A 59 -12.63 1.07 -3.76
C ILE A 59 -11.14 0.76 -3.60
N TYR A 60 -10.35 1.42 -4.44
CA TYR A 60 -8.90 1.39 -4.32
C TYR A 60 -8.46 2.00 -2.99
N ASP A 61 -7.54 1.34 -2.29
CA ASP A 61 -7.02 1.83 -1.02
C ASP A 61 -5.49 1.91 -1.04
N THR A 62 -4.98 3.14 -0.98
CA THR A 62 -3.56 3.49 -0.99
C THR A 62 -3.03 3.89 0.39
N SER A 63 -3.83 3.81 1.46
CA SER A 63 -3.42 4.19 2.81
C SER A 63 -2.34 3.28 3.42
N GLY A 64 -2.10 2.10 2.83
CA GLY A 64 -1.08 1.16 3.31
C GLY A 64 -1.40 0.60 4.70
N PRO A 65 -0.39 0.15 5.48
CA PRO A 65 -0.60 -0.42 6.82
C PRO A 65 -1.37 0.50 7.79
N TRP A 66 -1.21 1.82 7.64
CA TRP A 66 -1.86 2.83 8.48
C TRP A 66 -3.39 2.83 8.41
N GLY A 67 -3.96 2.28 7.34
CA GLY A 67 -5.41 2.12 7.23
C GLY A 67 -5.90 0.70 7.53
N ASP A 68 -5.08 -0.16 8.13
CA ASP A 68 -5.51 -1.47 8.64
C ASP A 68 -5.52 -1.41 10.18
N PRO A 69 -6.70 -1.44 10.83
CA PRO A 69 -6.78 -1.40 12.29
C PRO A 69 -6.16 -2.64 12.97
N GLY A 70 -5.92 -3.72 12.21
CA GLY A 70 -5.23 -4.90 12.69
C GLY A 70 -3.70 -4.80 12.67
N ILE A 71 -3.13 -3.69 12.17
CA ILE A 71 -1.68 -3.48 12.11
C ILE A 71 -1.30 -2.31 13.01
N ASP A 72 -0.58 -2.61 14.09
CA ASP A 72 0.05 -1.58 14.91
C ASP A 72 1.21 -0.96 14.13
N CYS A 73 1.17 0.35 13.96
CA CYS A 73 2.12 1.10 13.15
C CYS A 73 2.86 2.11 14.04
N ASP A 74 4.13 1.82 14.32
CA ASP A 74 5.05 2.80 14.90
C ASP A 74 5.94 3.37 13.79
N PRO A 75 5.97 4.71 13.57
CA PRO A 75 6.90 5.32 12.63
C PRO A 75 8.36 4.95 12.93
N HIS A 76 8.72 4.76 14.21
CA HIS A 76 10.06 4.39 14.65
C HIS A 76 10.47 2.97 14.24
N ASP A 77 9.52 2.03 14.09
CA ASP A 77 9.81 0.66 13.63
C ASP A 77 9.84 0.56 12.11
N GLY A 78 8.97 1.35 11.47
CA GLY A 78 8.73 1.32 10.03
C GLY A 78 7.73 0.26 9.63
N ILE A 79 7.41 0.24 8.34
CA ILE A 79 6.41 -0.70 7.84
C ILE A 79 7.00 -2.11 7.62
N PRO A 80 6.17 -3.16 7.75
CA PRO A 80 6.53 -4.50 7.29
C PRO A 80 7.04 -4.48 5.85
N ALA A 81 7.88 -5.45 5.49
CA ALA A 81 8.42 -5.58 4.13
C ALA A 81 7.75 -6.74 3.37
N PRO A 82 6.44 -6.65 3.03
CA PRO A 82 5.69 -7.77 2.45
C PRO A 82 6.25 -8.24 1.10
N ARG A 83 7.05 -7.40 0.44
CA ARG A 83 7.67 -7.69 -0.85
C ARG A 83 9.05 -8.32 -0.73
N ARG A 84 9.68 -8.34 0.45
CA ARG A 84 11.08 -8.79 0.58
C ARG A 84 11.24 -10.23 0.10
N ASP A 85 10.37 -11.11 0.55
CA ASP A 85 10.44 -12.53 0.20
C ASP A 85 10.24 -12.73 -1.31
N TRP A 86 9.33 -11.97 -1.93
CA TRP A 86 9.10 -12.02 -3.38
C TRP A 86 10.33 -11.63 -4.18
N ILE A 87 11.14 -10.71 -3.63
CA ILE A 87 12.36 -10.22 -4.26
C ILE A 87 13.50 -11.22 -4.08
N VAL A 88 13.67 -11.75 -2.86
CA VAL A 88 14.78 -12.65 -2.50
C VAL A 88 14.60 -14.02 -3.16
N GLU A 89 13.39 -14.59 -3.16
CA GLU A 89 13.12 -15.93 -3.68
C GLU A 89 13.40 -16.08 -5.18
N ARG A 90 13.37 -14.97 -5.95
CA ARG A 90 13.72 -14.98 -7.38
C ARG A 90 15.17 -15.39 -7.63
N GLY A 91 16.05 -15.24 -6.64
CA GLY A 91 17.46 -15.60 -6.75
C GLY A 91 18.30 -14.64 -7.60
N ASP A 92 17.74 -13.48 -7.98
CA ASP A 92 18.42 -12.48 -8.83
C ASP A 92 19.14 -11.39 -8.04
N VAL A 93 18.98 -11.39 -6.71
CA VAL A 93 19.54 -10.39 -5.81
C VAL A 93 20.51 -11.00 -4.79
N GLU A 94 21.33 -10.14 -4.20
CA GLU A 94 22.19 -10.42 -3.06
C GLU A 94 22.20 -9.22 -2.09
N GLU A 95 22.42 -9.50 -0.82
CA GLU A 95 22.63 -8.47 0.21
C GLU A 95 24.03 -7.86 0.05
N TYR A 96 24.16 -6.57 0.37
CA TYR A 96 25.45 -5.89 0.41
C TYR A 96 25.49 -4.83 1.53
N GLU A 97 26.66 -4.31 1.87
CA GLU A 97 26.85 -3.38 3.01
C GLU A 97 26.06 -2.06 2.84
N GLY A 98 25.81 -1.61 1.61
CA GLY A 98 25.27 -0.29 1.35
C GLY A 98 26.34 0.81 1.32
N ARG A 99 25.93 2.01 0.92
CA ARG A 99 26.76 3.21 1.02
C ARG A 99 26.76 3.69 2.48
N LYS A 100 27.93 4.04 3.00
CA LYS A 100 28.06 4.71 4.31
C LYS A 100 27.51 6.13 4.23
N VAL A 101 26.64 6.49 5.19
CA VAL A 101 26.04 7.83 5.29
C VAL A 101 27.11 8.86 5.65
N GLN A 102 27.20 9.91 4.86
CA GLN A 102 28.12 11.03 5.02
C GLN A 102 27.42 12.23 5.66
N PRO A 103 28.13 13.13 6.37
CA PRO A 103 27.54 14.35 6.92
C PRO A 103 26.78 15.20 5.91
N LEU A 104 27.26 15.23 4.66
CA LEU A 104 26.63 15.97 3.57
C LEU A 104 25.23 15.45 3.23
N ASP A 105 24.98 14.15 3.44
CA ASP A 105 23.65 13.54 3.20
C ASP A 105 22.60 14.14 4.18
N ASP A 106 23.05 14.58 5.37
CA ASP A 106 22.23 15.23 6.41
C ASP A 106 22.35 16.78 6.37
N GLY A 107 23.02 17.35 5.36
CA GLY A 107 23.20 18.80 5.22
C GLY A 107 24.30 19.41 6.09
N TYR A 108 25.25 18.62 6.60
CA TYR A 108 26.38 19.10 7.41
C TYR A 108 27.71 19.04 6.66
N VAL A 109 28.56 20.04 6.89
CA VAL A 109 29.88 20.16 6.25
C VAL A 109 30.95 19.24 6.83
N SER A 110 30.74 18.68 8.03
CA SER A 110 31.69 17.82 8.74
C SER A 110 31.01 16.86 9.72
N ASP A 111 31.72 15.80 10.10
CA ASP A 111 31.26 14.87 11.14
C ASP A 111 31.06 15.56 12.48
N THR A 112 31.94 16.50 12.83
CA THR A 112 31.82 17.28 14.07
C THR A 112 30.54 18.10 14.13
N ALA A 113 30.13 18.72 13.01
CA ALA A 113 28.88 19.48 12.93
C ALA A 113 27.66 18.56 13.05
N ARG A 114 27.69 17.38 12.43
CA ARG A 114 26.66 16.35 12.54
C ARG A 114 26.55 15.82 13.98
N GLU A 115 27.67 15.49 14.61
CA GLU A 115 27.71 15.01 16.01
C GLU A 115 27.16 16.03 16.99
N TYR A 116 27.45 17.31 16.79
CA TYR A 116 26.86 18.38 17.58
C TYR A 116 25.34 18.42 17.39
N ALA A 117 24.85 18.28 16.15
CA ALA A 117 23.42 18.24 15.87
C ALA A 117 22.70 17.04 16.51
N LEU A 118 23.35 15.89 16.63
CA LEU A 118 22.83 14.70 17.35
C LEU A 118 22.68 14.92 18.87
N LYS A 119 23.38 15.90 19.44
CA LYS A 119 23.38 16.17 20.90
C LYS A 119 22.56 17.39 21.30
N LYS A 120 21.99 18.13 20.34
CA LYS A 120 21.15 19.31 20.62
C LYS A 120 19.93 18.93 21.45
N THR A 121 19.48 19.87 22.28
CA THR A 121 18.23 19.76 23.05
C THR A 121 17.01 20.18 22.25
N ARG A 122 17.18 21.02 21.20
CA ARG A 122 16.10 21.46 20.31
C ARG A 122 16.55 21.36 18.86
N GLY A 123 15.71 20.80 17.99
CA GLY A 123 16.03 20.58 16.57
C GLY A 123 17.20 19.60 16.40
N LYS A 124 17.19 18.53 17.19
CA LYS A 124 18.18 17.46 17.14
C LYS A 124 18.07 16.71 15.81
N LEU A 125 19.21 16.30 15.26
CA LEU A 125 19.22 15.32 14.19
C LEU A 125 18.78 13.97 14.76
N GLU A 126 17.74 13.38 14.20
CA GLU A 126 17.19 12.09 14.62
C GLU A 126 17.37 11.07 13.49
N PRO A 127 18.43 10.25 13.54
CA PRO A 127 18.57 9.15 12.60
C PRO A 127 17.40 8.20 12.77
N TYR A 128 16.89 7.71 11.63
CA TYR A 128 15.81 6.76 11.64
C TYR A 128 16.18 5.50 12.45
N PRO A 129 15.43 5.15 13.51
CA PRO A 129 15.79 4.04 14.38
C PRO A 129 15.35 2.68 13.84
N GLY A 130 14.45 2.67 12.86
CA GLY A 130 13.71 1.48 12.43
C GLY A 130 14.52 0.44 11.66
N ALA A 131 13.79 -0.49 11.05
CA ALA A 131 14.34 -1.77 10.58
C ALA A 131 15.61 -1.62 9.71
N ARG A 132 16.76 -1.98 10.28
CA ARG A 132 18.07 -2.05 9.61
C ARG A 132 18.15 -3.29 8.72
N ARG A 133 17.40 -3.28 7.62
CA ARG A 133 17.41 -4.35 6.63
C ARG A 133 18.64 -4.19 5.74
N ALA A 134 19.34 -5.30 5.48
CA ALA A 134 20.42 -5.29 4.52
C ALA A 134 19.88 -4.88 3.13
N PRO A 135 20.47 -3.86 2.49
CA PRO A 135 20.07 -3.45 1.16
C PRO A 135 20.41 -4.54 0.15
N LEU A 136 19.60 -4.62 -0.90
CA LEU A 136 19.73 -5.61 -1.95
C LEU A 136 20.31 -4.96 -3.21
N ARG A 137 21.15 -5.70 -3.93
CA ARG A 137 21.58 -5.37 -5.29
C ARG A 137 21.38 -6.56 -6.21
N ALA A 138 21.36 -6.32 -7.52
CA ALA A 138 21.37 -7.40 -8.49
C ALA A 138 22.66 -8.23 -8.35
N ARG A 139 22.56 -9.55 -8.49
CA ARG A 139 23.74 -10.40 -8.66
C ARG A 139 24.46 -10.05 -9.95
N GLU A 140 25.75 -10.37 -10.01
CA GLU A 140 26.55 -10.17 -11.21
C GLU A 140 25.91 -10.84 -12.44
N GLY A 141 25.81 -10.10 -13.54
CA GLY A 141 25.19 -10.57 -14.78
C GLY A 141 23.66 -10.71 -14.75
N ARG A 142 22.98 -10.29 -13.68
CA ARG A 142 21.51 -10.33 -13.58
C ARG A 142 20.91 -8.93 -13.68
N ALA A 143 19.70 -8.85 -14.22
CA ALA A 143 18.88 -7.66 -14.22
C ALA A 143 17.62 -7.91 -13.38
N VAL A 144 17.17 -6.88 -12.66
CA VAL A 144 16.12 -7.02 -11.63
C VAL A 144 14.89 -6.15 -11.88
N THR A 145 14.82 -5.50 -13.04
CA THR A 145 13.71 -4.59 -13.36
C THR A 145 12.48 -5.36 -13.81
N GLN A 146 11.28 -4.82 -13.52
CA GLN A 146 10.03 -5.43 -13.98
C GLN A 146 9.97 -5.52 -15.52
N MET A 147 10.56 -4.55 -16.22
CA MET A 147 10.68 -4.60 -17.69
C MET A 147 11.53 -5.79 -18.16
N TYR A 148 12.62 -6.11 -17.47
CA TYR A 148 13.46 -7.27 -17.80
C TYR A 148 12.66 -8.58 -17.71
N TYR A 149 11.93 -8.77 -16.60
CA TYR A 149 11.08 -9.96 -16.43
C TYR A 149 9.95 -10.01 -17.47
N ALA A 150 9.27 -8.90 -17.72
CA ALA A 150 8.19 -8.80 -18.71
C ALA A 150 8.66 -9.18 -20.12
N LYS A 151 9.80 -8.65 -20.57
CA LYS A 151 10.37 -8.96 -21.91
C LYS A 151 10.78 -10.42 -22.06
N ARG A 152 11.01 -11.13 -20.95
CA ARG A 152 11.32 -12.57 -20.93
C ARG A 152 10.09 -13.45 -20.70
N GLY A 153 8.89 -12.86 -20.62
CA GLY A 153 7.65 -13.60 -20.39
C GLY A 153 7.50 -14.12 -18.96
N THR A 154 8.25 -13.59 -18.00
CA THR A 154 8.14 -13.96 -16.58
C THR A 154 7.14 -13.03 -15.88
N ILE A 155 6.07 -13.60 -15.33
CA ILE A 155 5.11 -12.88 -14.50
C ILE A 155 5.65 -12.85 -13.07
N THR A 156 5.87 -11.66 -12.51
CA THR A 156 6.33 -11.50 -11.13
C THR A 156 5.15 -11.38 -10.16
N SER A 157 5.40 -11.61 -8.87
CA SER A 157 4.38 -11.37 -7.84
C SER A 157 3.88 -9.92 -7.82
N GLU A 158 4.72 -8.94 -8.19
CA GLU A 158 4.26 -7.57 -8.35
C GLU A 158 3.26 -7.40 -9.51
N MET A 159 3.45 -8.10 -10.63
CA MET A 159 2.51 -8.07 -11.75
C MET A 159 1.16 -8.67 -11.37
N GLU A 160 1.15 -9.81 -10.67
CA GLU A 160 -0.07 -10.41 -10.14
C GLU A 160 -0.77 -9.50 -9.14
N PHE A 161 -0.02 -8.95 -8.17
CA PHE A 161 -0.55 -8.05 -7.15
C PHE A 161 -1.28 -6.87 -7.80
N ILE A 162 -0.69 -6.26 -8.83
CA ILE A 162 -1.30 -5.16 -9.58
C ILE A 162 -2.51 -5.65 -10.36
N ALA A 163 -2.45 -6.79 -11.05
CA ALA A 163 -3.58 -7.33 -11.81
C ALA A 163 -4.83 -7.53 -10.93
N ILE A 164 -4.66 -8.09 -9.73
CA ILE A 164 -5.74 -8.24 -8.75
C ILE A 164 -6.24 -6.86 -8.30
N ARG A 165 -5.32 -5.93 -8.03
CA ARG A 165 -5.65 -4.59 -7.51
C ARG A 165 -6.42 -3.74 -8.53
N GLU A 166 -6.05 -3.82 -9.81
CA GLU A 166 -6.73 -3.13 -10.90
C GLU A 166 -8.08 -3.77 -11.26
N ASN A 167 -8.25 -5.07 -10.99
CA ASN A 167 -9.54 -5.72 -11.20
C ASN A 167 -10.59 -5.18 -10.21
N LEU A 168 -10.23 -4.75 -8.99
CA LEU A 168 -11.17 -4.26 -7.96
C LEU A 168 -12.26 -5.29 -7.59
N GLY A 169 -12.07 -6.58 -7.89
CA GLY A 169 -13.11 -7.60 -7.76
C GLY A 169 -14.22 -7.50 -8.83
N ARG A 170 -13.96 -6.80 -9.95
CA ARG A 170 -14.94 -6.57 -11.03
C ARG A 170 -15.35 -7.83 -11.80
N GLN A 171 -14.71 -8.97 -11.60
CA GLN A 171 -15.17 -10.24 -12.17
C GLN A 171 -16.65 -10.51 -11.84
N ALA A 172 -17.03 -10.40 -10.56
CA ALA A 172 -18.41 -10.61 -10.11
C ALA A 172 -19.35 -9.49 -10.59
N ALA A 173 -18.86 -8.25 -10.60
CA ALA A 173 -19.58 -7.07 -11.09
C ALA A 173 -19.98 -7.21 -12.57
N ILE A 174 -19.09 -7.74 -13.40
CA ILE A 174 -19.32 -7.92 -14.83
C ILE A 174 -20.18 -9.13 -15.13
N GLU A 175 -20.06 -10.21 -14.35
CA GLU A 175 -20.99 -11.34 -14.42
C GLU A 175 -22.43 -10.91 -14.10
N ALA A 176 -22.62 -10.05 -13.09
CA ALA A 176 -23.93 -9.49 -12.73
C ALA A 176 -24.44 -8.46 -13.76
N ALA A 177 -23.56 -7.68 -14.41
CA ALA A 177 -23.95 -6.67 -15.40
C ALA A 177 -24.28 -7.25 -16.80
N LYS A 178 -24.11 -8.56 -17.03
CA LYS A 178 -24.52 -9.22 -18.28
C LYS A 178 -26.01 -9.07 -18.57
N ASP A 179 -26.83 -8.82 -17.55
CA ASP A 179 -28.28 -8.66 -17.66
C ASP A 179 -28.72 -7.26 -18.12
N GLY A 180 -27.77 -6.35 -18.41
CA GLY A 180 -28.06 -5.07 -19.08
C GLY A 180 -28.79 -4.03 -18.23
N ASP A 181 -28.98 -4.30 -16.93
CA ASP A 181 -29.61 -3.36 -16.02
C ASP A 181 -28.69 -2.15 -15.74
N ARG A 182 -29.12 -0.98 -16.21
CA ARG A 182 -28.40 0.28 -15.98
C ARG A 182 -28.53 0.78 -14.54
N SER A 183 -29.48 0.27 -13.75
CA SER A 183 -29.55 0.57 -12.31
C SER A 183 -28.58 -0.24 -11.46
N ALA A 184 -27.91 -1.25 -12.03
CA ALA A 184 -26.92 -2.01 -11.29
C ALA A 184 -25.75 -1.11 -10.86
N LEU A 185 -25.40 -1.11 -9.57
CA LEU A 185 -24.26 -0.36 -9.01
C LEU A 185 -22.94 -0.65 -9.73
N ASN A 186 -22.84 -1.84 -10.31
CA ASN A 186 -21.67 -2.37 -11.00
C ASN A 186 -21.68 -2.11 -12.52
N PHE A 187 -22.69 -1.41 -13.03
CA PHE A 187 -22.75 -1.05 -14.44
C PHE A 187 -21.64 -0.05 -14.78
N GLN A 188 -20.74 -0.46 -15.68
CA GLN A 188 -19.69 0.42 -16.21
C GLN A 188 -20.03 0.85 -17.65
N HIS A 189 -20.14 2.16 -17.87
CA HIS A 189 -20.33 2.69 -19.22
C HIS A 189 -19.12 2.37 -20.10
N ARG A 190 -19.35 1.91 -21.35
CA ARG A 190 -18.26 1.54 -22.28
C ARG A 190 -17.31 2.70 -22.58
N GLY A 191 -17.84 3.93 -22.58
CA GLY A 191 -17.07 5.14 -22.88
C GLY A 191 -16.49 5.15 -24.30
N GLN A 192 -15.63 6.14 -24.58
CA GLN A 192 -14.79 6.21 -25.78
C GLN A 192 -13.34 6.27 -25.32
N SER A 193 -12.53 5.28 -25.68
CA SER A 193 -11.15 5.15 -25.21
C SER A 193 -10.14 5.89 -26.08
N PHE A 194 -10.56 6.46 -27.22
CA PHE A 194 -9.69 7.17 -28.17
C PHE A 194 -8.44 6.38 -28.59
N GLY A 195 -8.60 5.06 -28.74
CA GLY A 195 -7.53 4.15 -29.15
C GLY A 195 -6.76 3.48 -28.00
N ALA A 196 -7.09 3.77 -26.74
CA ALA A 196 -6.49 3.05 -25.61
C ALA A 196 -6.93 1.58 -25.57
N SER A 197 -5.97 0.69 -25.29
CA SER A 197 -6.17 -0.76 -25.18
C SER A 197 -6.52 -1.18 -23.75
N ILE A 198 -7.69 -0.75 -23.26
CA ILE A 198 -8.17 -1.12 -21.93
C ILE A 198 -8.75 -2.53 -22.00
N PRO A 199 -8.21 -3.52 -21.27
CA PRO A 199 -8.74 -4.86 -21.26
C PRO A 199 -10.12 -4.87 -20.60
N ARG A 200 -10.94 -5.87 -20.92
CA ARG A 200 -12.24 -6.02 -20.26
C ARG A 200 -12.02 -6.40 -18.79
N PHE A 201 -11.19 -7.41 -18.53
CA PHE A 201 -10.70 -7.89 -17.23
C PHE A 201 -9.74 -9.05 -17.48
#